data_AF-A0A6P8IGX2-F1
#
_entry.id   AF-A0A6P8IGX2-F1
#
_cell.length_a   1.000
_cell.length_b   1.000
_cell.length_c   1.000
_cell.angle_alpha   90.00
_cell.angle_beta   90.00
_cell.angle_gamma   90.00
#
_symmetry.space_group_name_H-M   'P 1'
#
loop_
_entity.id
_entity.type
_entity.pdbx_description
1 polymer ?
#
loop_
_entity_poly.entity_id
_entity_poly.type
_entity_poly.pdbx_seq_one_letter_code
_entity_poly.pdbx_strand_id
1 'polypeptide(L)'
;MMVKVMSLVIVMTFFISGLTSALADTTIPYDYHVNKTCIGQNCCIQSRDFNSNVMVNCRLKNMTHLDLDQLVPCPEIVYSLDISKNRLTNIEDAAFFRYRRLVKLDISYNALLTWNTSDITNQLPSLSELDVTGNPSWSPGQHIRDLPNITVIKGIASYTIPHLKHCIRCDLHKRESIVQGTGARVASTTYVCFEVEFSFVDNFTAIWGSKFSIKCQDHKSDSPLCDPTRQSHLGSLYYFIKLIDLCYQKLKWVIHNIVIGLVAMVINAIVITTILLSPSLRKNIDMLLIWQLSVADFLQGLYLVILASLYCSMSSSEYHDLKSSFYCESLSVLIQVAWCVGMTAGFLVTVDRYICVVYIMKPNVRISLTNAKVLIIIMWVIAIIVSSLPFALKIRPFFFDYSCASPRFPNGEYYTSYIGYVGAIVYVSSYILYIRIFYEVRKASLDVGIQREGRLAKRIMFVISSNVVFLLVPSVAGQFLTINNTENWVLKLIYWNAVVLSCFGINSCLNPLLYPFRCQRFTTELKRLLGFRKKIVGISKTNREAN
;
A
#
# COMPACT_ATOMS: atom_id res chain seq x y z
N MET A 1 28.55 17.90 24.11
CA MET A 1 27.69 18.55 23.10
C MET A 1 27.03 17.53 22.17
N MET A 2 27.76 16.62 21.51
CA MET A 2 27.19 15.55 20.67
C MET A 2 26.19 14.62 21.38
N VAL A 3 26.44 14.25 22.64
CA VAL A 3 25.51 13.41 23.43
C VAL A 3 24.18 14.12 23.70
N LYS A 4 24.19 15.45 23.94
CA LYS A 4 22.97 16.25 24.17
C LYS A 4 22.15 16.46 22.90
N VAL A 5 22.79 16.47 21.72
CA VAL A 5 22.09 16.56 20.42
C VAL A 5 21.50 15.21 20.02
N MET A 6 22.20 14.09 20.28
CA MET A 6 21.64 12.74 20.08
C MET A 6 20.48 12.43 21.03
N SER A 7 20.56 12.84 22.31
CA SER A 7 19.45 12.70 23.25
C SER A 7 18.22 13.49 22.82
N LEU A 8 18.38 14.63 22.13
CA LEU A 8 17.23 15.41 21.62
C LEU A 8 16.51 14.69 20.48
N VAL A 9 17.24 13.99 19.62
CA VAL A 9 16.67 13.19 18.51
C VAL A 9 15.97 11.94 19.06
N ILE A 10 16.56 11.26 20.05
CA ILE A 10 15.98 10.07 20.68
C ILE A 10 14.73 10.43 21.50
N VAL A 11 14.72 11.57 22.20
CA VAL A 11 13.56 12.03 22.97
C VAL A 11 12.42 12.51 22.07
N MET A 12 12.71 13.05 20.87
CA MET A 12 11.65 13.40 19.91
C MET A 12 11.00 12.20 19.22
N THR A 13 11.68 11.05 19.12
CA THR A 13 11.06 9.80 18.62
C THR A 13 10.07 9.15 19.59
N PHE A 14 10.03 9.57 20.86
CA PHE A 14 9.17 8.96 21.89
C PHE A 14 7.96 9.82 22.29
N PHE A 15 7.77 11.01 21.70
CA PHE A 15 6.73 11.96 22.10
C PHE A 15 5.69 12.23 21.01
N ILE A 16 5.24 11.20 20.27
CA ILE A 16 3.99 11.24 19.50
C ILE A 16 3.31 9.87 19.58
N SER A 17 2.78 9.54 20.75
CA SER A 17 1.74 8.51 20.89
C SER A 17 0.80 8.90 22.02
N GLY A 18 0.17 10.06 21.84
CA GLY A 18 -1.02 10.43 22.59
C GLY A 18 -2.21 10.36 21.64
N LEU A 19 -3.10 9.39 21.84
CA LEU A 19 -4.46 9.68 22.25
C LEU A 19 -5.24 8.39 22.47
N THR A 20 -5.81 8.31 23.66
CA THR A 20 -6.86 7.39 24.08
C THR A 20 -8.21 7.77 23.49
N SER A 21 -9.12 6.79 23.58
CA SER A 21 -10.58 6.87 23.71
C SER A 21 -11.43 7.03 22.45
N ALA A 22 -12.32 6.06 22.26
CA ALA A 22 -13.73 6.32 21.99
C ALA A 22 -14.57 5.20 22.60
N LEU A 23 -15.42 5.58 23.55
CA LEU A 23 -16.53 4.84 24.13
C LEU A 23 -17.78 5.03 23.26
N ALA A 24 -18.72 4.10 23.44
CA ALA A 24 -20.16 4.19 23.21
C ALA A 24 -20.68 4.16 21.76
N ASP A 25 -21.47 3.12 21.43
CA ASP A 25 -22.93 3.28 21.39
C ASP A 25 -23.60 1.93 21.05
N THR A 26 -24.36 1.38 22.01
CA THR A 26 -25.48 0.49 21.70
C THR A 26 -26.67 0.94 22.51
N THR A 27 -27.37 1.93 21.98
CA THR A 27 -28.76 2.19 22.29
C THR A 27 -29.59 1.04 21.70
N ILE A 28 -30.21 0.24 22.57
CA ILE A 28 -31.28 -0.69 22.21
C ILE A 28 -32.58 0.08 22.40
N PRO A 29 -33.40 0.31 21.35
CA PRO A 29 -34.77 0.73 21.54
C PRO A 29 -35.74 -0.43 21.29
N TYR A 30 -36.44 -0.77 22.37
CA TYR A 30 -37.87 -1.10 22.46
C TYR A 30 -38.44 -2.34 21.74
N ASP A 31 -39.01 -3.19 22.59
CA ASP A 31 -39.88 -4.33 22.35
C ASP A 31 -41.13 -3.91 21.55
N TYR A 32 -41.25 -4.34 20.29
CA TYR A 32 -42.48 -4.28 19.50
C TYR A 32 -43.03 -5.69 19.42
N HIS A 33 -44.27 -5.93 19.88
CA HIS A 33 -44.98 -7.22 19.88
C HIS A 33 -44.46 -8.22 18.83
N VAL A 34 -43.53 -9.08 19.26
CA VAL A 34 -42.89 -10.07 18.42
C VAL A 34 -43.64 -11.38 18.55
N ASN A 35 -44.41 -11.76 17.54
CA ASN A 35 -45.03 -13.07 17.51
C ASN A 35 -44.04 -14.07 16.90
N LYS A 36 -43.50 -14.96 17.73
CA LYS A 36 -42.58 -16.01 17.32
C LYS A 36 -43.31 -17.36 17.25
N THR A 37 -43.31 -17.96 16.07
CA THR A 37 -43.88 -19.30 15.83
C THR A 37 -42.74 -20.25 15.51
N CYS A 38 -42.68 -21.41 16.17
CA CYS A 38 -41.65 -22.42 15.92
C CYS A 38 -42.25 -23.80 15.78
N ILE A 39 -41.74 -24.58 14.81
CA ILE A 39 -42.01 -26.01 14.64
C ILE A 39 -40.66 -26.71 14.62
N GLY A 40 -40.38 -27.49 15.66
CA GLY A 40 -39.06 -28.07 15.88
C GLY A 40 -37.98 -26.98 15.99
N GLN A 41 -36.97 -27.04 15.11
CA GLN A 41 -35.87 -26.06 15.07
C GLN A 41 -36.09 -24.93 14.06
N ASN A 42 -37.24 -24.91 13.39
CA ASN A 42 -37.59 -23.91 12.40
C ASN A 42 -38.47 -22.86 13.08
N CYS A 43 -38.06 -21.59 13.03
CA CYS A 43 -38.78 -20.51 13.68
C CYS A 43 -38.97 -19.35 12.72
N CYS A 44 -40.17 -18.78 12.72
CA CYS A 44 -40.48 -17.51 12.07
C CYS A 44 -40.86 -16.47 13.12
N ILE A 45 -40.37 -15.27 12.92
CA ILE A 45 -40.57 -14.12 13.79
C ILE A 45 -41.34 -13.08 12.99
N GLN A 46 -42.53 -12.76 13.44
CA GLN A 46 -43.35 -11.69 12.88
C GLN A 46 -43.18 -10.41 13.69
N SER A 47 -42.90 -9.32 13.00
CA SER A 47 -42.79 -7.97 13.54
C SER A 47 -43.52 -6.97 12.64
N ARG A 48 -43.59 -5.71 13.07
CA ARG A 48 -44.11 -4.60 12.26
C ARG A 48 -43.07 -3.49 12.13
N ASP A 49 -43.01 -2.87 10.96
CA ASP A 49 -42.23 -1.65 10.76
C ASP A 49 -42.99 -0.41 11.25
N PHE A 50 -42.37 0.77 11.13
CA PHE A 50 -42.97 2.06 11.51
C PHE A 50 -44.25 2.41 10.73
N ASN A 51 -44.43 1.83 9.54
CA ASN A 51 -45.62 2.00 8.70
C ASN A 51 -46.67 0.91 8.98
N SER A 52 -46.51 0.13 10.06
CA SER A 52 -47.36 -1.00 10.43
C SER A 52 -47.38 -2.16 9.42
N ASN A 53 -46.43 -2.21 8.48
CA ASN A 53 -46.28 -3.32 7.55
C ASN A 53 -45.78 -4.56 8.27
N VAL A 54 -46.33 -5.72 7.91
CA VAL A 54 -45.98 -7.00 8.53
C VAL A 54 -44.68 -7.54 7.93
N MET A 55 -43.66 -7.69 8.77
CA MET A 55 -42.35 -8.24 8.43
C MET A 55 -42.22 -9.63 9.05
N VAL A 56 -41.74 -10.61 8.30
CA VAL A 56 -41.53 -11.97 8.79
C VAL A 56 -40.09 -12.38 8.52
N ASN A 57 -39.37 -12.83 9.56
CA ASN A 57 -38.01 -13.37 9.46
C ASN A 57 -37.99 -14.83 9.91
N CYS A 58 -37.60 -15.73 9.02
CA CYS A 58 -37.57 -17.16 9.28
C CYS A 58 -36.15 -17.72 9.30
N ARG A 59 -35.85 -18.48 10.36
CA ARG A 59 -34.64 -19.28 10.51
C ARG A 59 -35.02 -20.76 10.44
N LEU A 60 -34.74 -21.37 9.30
CA LEU A 60 -35.12 -22.72 8.89
C LEU A 60 -33.85 -23.59 8.84
N LYS A 61 -33.54 -24.27 9.96
CA LYS A 61 -32.26 -25.00 10.10
C LYS A 61 -32.24 -26.34 9.37
N ASN A 62 -33.38 -27.03 9.29
CA ASN A 62 -33.48 -28.41 8.80
C ASN A 62 -34.34 -28.56 7.53
N MET A 63 -34.74 -27.46 6.91
CA MET A 63 -35.58 -27.49 5.71
C MET A 63 -34.74 -27.28 4.46
N THR A 64 -34.74 -28.25 3.57
CA THR A 64 -34.21 -28.14 2.20
C THR A 64 -35.29 -27.74 1.19
N HIS A 65 -36.55 -27.99 1.55
CA HIS A 65 -37.80 -27.62 0.86
C HIS A 65 -38.59 -26.60 1.69
N LEU A 66 -39.29 -25.68 1.04
CA LEU A 66 -39.99 -24.58 1.72
C LEU A 66 -41.47 -24.93 1.99
N ASP A 67 -41.83 -25.08 3.27
CA ASP A 67 -43.22 -25.13 3.75
C ASP A 67 -43.38 -24.11 4.90
N LEU A 68 -44.05 -22.99 4.60
CA LEU A 68 -44.21 -21.87 5.53
C LEU A 68 -45.63 -21.77 6.10
N ASP A 69 -46.58 -22.58 5.61
CA ASP A 69 -48.00 -22.40 5.90
C ASP A 69 -48.32 -22.61 7.39
N GLN A 70 -47.58 -23.49 8.05
CA GLN A 70 -47.72 -23.74 9.50
C GLN A 70 -46.89 -22.78 10.37
N LEU A 71 -45.90 -22.10 9.80
CA LEU A 71 -44.97 -21.24 10.53
C LEU A 71 -45.36 -19.75 10.49
N VAL A 72 -46.11 -19.32 9.47
CA VAL A 72 -46.48 -17.92 9.27
C VAL A 72 -48.00 -17.76 9.37
N PRO A 73 -48.54 -17.37 10.54
CA PRO A 73 -49.96 -17.10 10.68
C PRO A 73 -50.36 -15.90 9.82
N CYS A 74 -51.37 -16.08 8.97
CA CYS A 74 -51.87 -15.08 8.00
C CYS A 74 -50.82 -14.61 6.95
N PRO A 75 -50.41 -15.47 6.00
CA PRO A 75 -49.49 -15.09 4.92
C PRO A 75 -49.96 -13.92 4.04
N GLU A 76 -51.28 -13.74 3.92
CA GLU A 76 -51.94 -12.80 3.02
C GLU A 76 -51.69 -11.31 3.36
N ILE A 77 -51.29 -11.02 4.60
CA ILE A 77 -50.99 -9.66 5.07
C ILE A 77 -49.48 -9.35 5.11
N VAL A 78 -48.63 -10.34 4.83
CA VAL A 78 -47.17 -10.20 4.93
C VAL A 78 -46.67 -9.28 3.83
N TYR A 79 -45.95 -8.23 4.23
CA TYR A 79 -45.37 -7.23 3.34
C TYR A 79 -43.91 -7.58 2.97
N SER A 80 -43.14 -8.10 3.93
CA SER A 80 -41.76 -8.54 3.72
C SER A 80 -41.53 -9.90 4.35
N LEU A 81 -40.85 -10.77 3.60
CA LEU A 81 -40.49 -12.11 4.03
C LEU A 81 -38.98 -12.30 3.84
N ASP A 82 -38.28 -12.52 4.95
CA ASP A 82 -36.87 -12.85 5.00
C ASP A 82 -36.71 -14.34 5.34
N ILE A 83 -36.32 -15.12 4.34
CA ILE A 83 -35.90 -16.53 4.48
C ILE A 83 -34.42 -16.69 4.13
N SER A 84 -33.64 -15.62 4.31
CA SER A 84 -32.21 -15.59 4.03
C SER A 84 -31.38 -16.46 4.98
N LYS A 85 -30.16 -16.79 4.56
CA LYS A 85 -29.12 -17.47 5.36
C LYS A 85 -29.53 -18.85 5.86
N ASN A 86 -30.52 -19.47 5.23
CA ASN A 86 -30.93 -20.85 5.48
C ASN A 86 -30.15 -21.82 4.57
N ARG A 87 -30.59 -23.07 4.46
CA ARG A 87 -29.96 -24.11 3.63
C ARG A 87 -30.91 -24.61 2.54
N LEU A 88 -31.78 -23.73 2.05
CA LEU A 88 -32.77 -24.09 1.03
C LEU A 88 -32.08 -24.40 -0.29
N THR A 89 -32.52 -25.48 -0.93
CA THR A 89 -31.98 -25.95 -2.22
C THR A 89 -33.03 -25.88 -3.33
N ASN A 90 -34.30 -26.10 -2.99
CA ASN A 90 -35.40 -26.09 -3.94
C ASN A 90 -36.57 -25.28 -3.34
N ILE A 91 -37.15 -24.40 -4.14
CA ILE A 91 -38.44 -23.76 -3.82
C ILE A 91 -39.50 -24.44 -4.69
N GLU A 92 -40.45 -25.09 -4.03
CA GLU A 92 -41.53 -25.85 -4.66
C GLU A 92 -42.57 -24.94 -5.32
N ASP A 93 -43.41 -25.56 -6.15
CA ASP A 93 -44.51 -24.85 -6.78
C ASP A 93 -45.53 -24.40 -5.71
N ALA A 94 -46.20 -23.28 -5.98
CA ALA A 94 -47.17 -22.65 -5.08
C ALA A 94 -46.67 -22.26 -3.66
N ALA A 95 -45.36 -22.37 -3.37
CA ALA A 95 -44.81 -22.07 -2.05
C ALA A 95 -45.13 -20.65 -1.54
N PHE A 96 -45.41 -19.72 -2.44
CA PHE A 96 -45.78 -18.35 -2.12
C PHE A 96 -47.22 -17.97 -2.49
N PHE A 97 -48.09 -18.93 -2.84
CA PHE A 97 -49.43 -18.66 -3.38
C PHE A 97 -50.32 -17.77 -2.49
N ARG A 98 -50.16 -17.88 -1.16
CA ARG A 98 -50.92 -17.10 -0.18
C ARG A 98 -50.34 -15.71 0.09
N TYR A 99 -49.15 -15.39 -0.39
CA TYR A 99 -48.41 -14.17 -0.09
C TYR A 99 -48.73 -13.01 -1.06
N ARG A 100 -50.02 -12.77 -1.33
CA ARG A 100 -50.46 -11.83 -2.39
C ARG A 100 -50.04 -10.37 -2.19
N ARG A 101 -49.81 -9.95 -0.94
CA ARG A 101 -49.36 -8.58 -0.58
C ARG A 101 -47.86 -8.46 -0.37
N LEU A 102 -47.10 -9.52 -0.63
CA LEU A 102 -45.65 -9.52 -0.44
C LEU A 102 -44.98 -8.60 -1.44
N VAL A 103 -44.29 -7.58 -0.92
CA VAL A 103 -43.57 -6.57 -1.70
C VAL A 103 -42.08 -6.86 -1.72
N LYS A 104 -41.54 -7.39 -0.61
CA LYS A 104 -40.12 -7.68 -0.44
C LYS A 104 -39.89 -9.15 -0.09
N LEU A 105 -39.07 -9.83 -0.86
CA LEU A 105 -38.69 -11.22 -0.61
C LEU A 105 -37.17 -11.33 -0.57
N ASP A 106 -36.63 -11.77 0.55
CA ASP A 106 -35.20 -12.05 0.71
C ASP A 106 -34.97 -13.57 0.82
N ILE A 107 -34.35 -14.13 -0.23
CA ILE A 107 -33.94 -15.54 -0.32
C ILE A 107 -32.41 -15.67 -0.34
N SER A 108 -31.68 -14.63 0.05
CA SER A 108 -30.22 -14.58 -0.05
C SER A 108 -29.52 -15.61 0.84
N TYR A 109 -28.29 -15.97 0.49
CA TYR A 109 -27.40 -16.84 1.24
C TYR A 109 -27.97 -18.22 1.55
N ASN A 110 -28.74 -18.78 0.61
CA ASN A 110 -29.18 -20.16 0.58
C ASN A 110 -28.26 -20.98 -0.35
N ALA A 111 -28.69 -22.18 -0.75
CA ALA A 111 -28.00 -23.04 -1.70
C ALA A 111 -28.92 -23.40 -2.87
N LEU A 112 -29.70 -22.43 -3.36
CA LEU A 112 -30.74 -22.67 -4.34
C LEU A 112 -30.19 -23.24 -5.65
N LEU A 113 -30.86 -24.28 -6.14
CA LEU A 113 -30.62 -24.93 -7.42
C LEU A 113 -31.81 -24.71 -8.36
N THR A 114 -33.03 -24.82 -7.84
CA THR A 114 -34.25 -24.67 -8.63
C THR A 114 -35.33 -23.89 -7.90
N TRP A 115 -36.09 -23.10 -8.65
CA TRP A 115 -37.35 -22.53 -8.22
C TRP A 115 -38.31 -22.60 -9.40
N ASN A 116 -39.43 -23.32 -9.26
CA ASN A 116 -40.48 -23.31 -10.27
C ASN A 116 -41.17 -21.94 -10.24
N THR A 117 -41.01 -21.17 -11.32
CA THR A 117 -41.53 -19.79 -11.43
C THR A 117 -42.61 -19.65 -12.50
N SER A 118 -43.13 -20.76 -13.03
CA SER A 118 -44.11 -20.75 -14.12
C SER A 118 -45.38 -19.96 -13.78
N ASP A 119 -45.88 -20.08 -12.55
CA ASP A 119 -47.08 -19.38 -12.06
C ASP A 119 -46.77 -18.20 -11.10
N ILE A 120 -45.55 -17.66 -11.15
CA ILE A 120 -45.07 -16.68 -10.17
C ILE A 120 -45.89 -15.38 -10.15
N THR A 121 -46.49 -15.00 -11.28
CA THR A 121 -47.33 -13.80 -11.40
C THR A 121 -48.59 -13.89 -10.54
N ASN A 122 -49.17 -15.08 -10.40
CA ASN A 122 -50.34 -15.31 -9.56
C ASN A 122 -49.96 -15.46 -8.07
N GLN A 123 -48.77 -16.01 -7.79
CA GLN A 123 -48.27 -16.19 -6.43
C GLN A 123 -47.80 -14.88 -5.80
N LEU A 124 -47.05 -14.06 -6.55
CA LEU A 124 -46.38 -12.85 -6.06
C LEU A 124 -46.70 -11.60 -6.92
N PRO A 125 -47.99 -11.21 -7.06
CA PRO A 125 -48.39 -10.10 -7.93
C PRO A 125 -47.88 -8.73 -7.47
N SER A 126 -47.65 -8.57 -6.16
CA SER A 126 -47.22 -7.30 -5.54
C SER A 126 -45.70 -7.16 -5.40
N LEU A 127 -44.93 -8.18 -5.77
CA LEU A 127 -43.50 -8.23 -5.51
C LEU A 127 -42.76 -7.12 -6.27
N SER A 128 -42.04 -6.29 -5.51
CA SER A 128 -41.26 -5.17 -6.03
C SER A 128 -39.75 -5.38 -5.87
N GLU A 129 -39.34 -6.05 -4.81
CA GLU A 129 -37.94 -6.26 -4.45
C GLU A 129 -37.66 -7.73 -4.16
N LEU A 130 -36.68 -8.30 -4.84
CA LEU A 130 -36.23 -9.67 -4.63
C LEU A 130 -34.72 -9.68 -4.37
N ASP A 131 -34.27 -10.20 -3.23
CA ASP A 131 -32.84 -10.39 -2.93
C ASP A 131 -32.45 -11.86 -3.13
N VAL A 132 -31.55 -12.11 -4.09
CA VAL A 132 -31.08 -13.45 -4.48
C VAL A 132 -29.61 -13.68 -4.13
N THR A 133 -28.96 -12.74 -3.42
CA THR A 133 -27.51 -12.75 -3.18
C THR A 133 -27.01 -14.08 -2.66
N GLY A 134 -25.83 -14.53 -3.10
CA GLY A 134 -25.20 -15.71 -2.52
C GLY A 134 -25.88 -17.04 -2.88
N ASN A 135 -26.66 -17.09 -3.96
CA ASN A 135 -27.16 -18.31 -4.58
C ASN A 135 -26.46 -18.54 -5.94
N PRO A 136 -25.19 -19.00 -5.96
CA PRO A 136 -24.36 -19.01 -7.18
C PRO A 136 -24.84 -19.99 -8.26
N SER A 137 -25.56 -21.04 -7.87
CA SER A 137 -26.02 -22.13 -8.75
C SER A 137 -27.40 -21.90 -9.34
N TRP A 138 -28.08 -20.81 -8.99
CA TRP A 138 -29.42 -20.49 -9.48
C TRP A 138 -29.49 -19.02 -9.93
N SER A 139 -30.26 -18.76 -10.99
CA SER A 139 -30.53 -17.40 -11.46
C SER A 139 -32.01 -17.20 -11.74
N PRO A 140 -32.53 -15.97 -11.53
CA PRO A 140 -33.91 -15.66 -11.87
C PRO A 140 -34.12 -15.68 -13.39
N GLY A 141 -35.23 -16.30 -13.81
CA GLY A 141 -35.60 -16.46 -15.21
C GLY A 141 -36.62 -15.43 -15.72
N GLN A 142 -37.13 -15.69 -16.94
CA GLN A 142 -38.07 -14.81 -17.64
C GLN A 142 -39.37 -14.53 -16.87
N HIS A 143 -39.94 -15.51 -16.17
CA HIS A 143 -41.18 -15.30 -15.43
C HIS A 143 -41.04 -14.26 -14.31
N ILE A 144 -39.89 -14.21 -13.63
CA ILE A 144 -39.59 -13.19 -12.62
C ILE A 144 -39.41 -11.81 -13.28
N ARG A 145 -38.74 -11.75 -14.44
CA ARG A 145 -38.56 -10.51 -15.22
C ARG A 145 -39.90 -9.87 -15.59
N ASP A 146 -40.88 -10.69 -15.89
CA ASP A 146 -42.18 -10.25 -16.41
C ASP A 146 -43.21 -9.97 -15.30
N LEU A 147 -42.82 -10.06 -14.02
CA LEU A 147 -43.66 -9.59 -12.91
C LEU A 147 -44.02 -8.11 -13.08
N PRO A 148 -45.27 -7.72 -12.77
CA PRO A 148 -45.77 -6.37 -13.07
C PRO A 148 -45.05 -5.30 -12.22
N ASN A 149 -44.88 -5.58 -10.93
CA ASN A 149 -44.41 -4.61 -9.94
C ASN A 149 -42.92 -4.75 -9.61
N ILE A 150 -42.22 -5.77 -10.12
CA ILE A 150 -40.80 -5.95 -9.80
C ILE A 150 -40.01 -4.74 -10.31
N THR A 151 -39.21 -4.14 -9.45
CA THR A 151 -38.38 -2.97 -9.76
C THR A 151 -36.89 -3.27 -9.61
N VAL A 152 -36.54 -4.09 -8.61
CA VAL A 152 -35.16 -4.39 -8.28
C VAL A 152 -35.00 -5.87 -7.94
N ILE A 153 -33.97 -6.49 -8.53
CA ILE A 153 -33.50 -7.81 -8.14
C ILE A 153 -32.05 -7.67 -7.71
N LYS A 154 -31.80 -7.94 -6.43
CA LYS A 154 -30.51 -7.63 -5.84
C LYS A 154 -29.62 -8.87 -5.76
N GLY A 155 -28.31 -8.68 -5.91
CA GLY A 155 -27.30 -9.69 -5.66
C GLY A 155 -27.19 -10.74 -6.76
N ILE A 156 -27.48 -10.37 -8.01
CA ILE A 156 -27.34 -11.27 -9.17
C ILE A 156 -25.90 -11.70 -9.40
N ALA A 157 -24.93 -10.88 -9.00
CA ALA A 157 -23.53 -11.23 -8.94
C ALA A 157 -22.89 -10.54 -7.74
N SER A 158 -21.89 -11.19 -7.15
CA SER A 158 -21.06 -10.56 -6.13
C SER A 158 -19.63 -11.08 -6.20
N TYR A 159 -18.68 -10.24 -5.81
CA TYR A 159 -17.27 -10.60 -5.75
C TYR A 159 -16.60 -9.85 -4.61
N THR A 160 -15.88 -10.57 -3.74
CA THR A 160 -15.04 -9.94 -2.72
C THR A 160 -13.64 -9.77 -3.28
N ILE A 161 -13.16 -8.52 -3.33
CA ILE A 161 -11.80 -8.21 -3.77
C ILE A 161 -10.83 -8.77 -2.72
N PRO A 162 -9.91 -9.66 -3.12
CA PRO A 162 -8.88 -10.16 -2.21
C PRO A 162 -8.10 -9.01 -1.53
N HIS A 163 -7.68 -9.22 -0.28
CA HIS A 163 -6.84 -8.32 0.52
C HIS A 163 -7.46 -6.96 0.93
N LEU A 164 -8.43 -6.41 0.20
CA LEU A 164 -9.03 -5.09 0.49
C LEU A 164 -10.26 -5.13 1.42
N LYS A 165 -10.75 -6.34 1.77
CA LYS A 165 -11.99 -6.52 2.55
C LYS A 165 -13.13 -5.62 2.04
N HIS A 166 -13.26 -5.54 0.72
CA HIS A 166 -14.38 -4.88 0.05
C HIS A 166 -15.01 -5.87 -0.91
N CYS A 167 -16.32 -5.80 -1.02
CA CYS A 167 -17.06 -6.57 -1.99
C CYS A 167 -17.76 -5.66 -2.97
N ILE A 168 -17.98 -6.18 -4.16
CA ILE A 168 -18.81 -5.57 -5.16
C ILE A 168 -20.02 -6.45 -5.34
N ARG A 169 -21.18 -5.81 -5.40
CA ARG A 169 -22.47 -6.44 -5.64
C ARG A 169 -23.10 -5.81 -6.86
N CYS A 170 -23.68 -6.64 -7.71
CA CYS A 170 -24.44 -6.21 -8.88
C CYS A 170 -25.92 -6.55 -8.71
N ASP A 171 -26.77 -5.56 -9.02
CA ASP A 171 -28.21 -5.61 -8.93
C ASP A 171 -28.83 -5.31 -10.30
N LEU A 172 -30.00 -5.89 -10.58
CA LEU A 172 -30.83 -5.54 -11.72
C LEU A 172 -31.83 -4.47 -11.31
N HIS A 173 -31.82 -3.34 -12.02
CA HIS A 173 -32.79 -2.27 -11.86
C HIS A 173 -33.65 -2.15 -13.11
N LYS A 174 -34.97 -2.15 -12.93
CA LYS A 174 -35.94 -1.92 -14.01
C LYS A 174 -35.67 -0.57 -14.65
N ARG A 175 -35.67 -0.55 -15.98
CA ARG A 175 -35.49 0.67 -16.77
C ARG A 175 -36.80 1.45 -16.83
N GLU A 176 -36.68 2.77 -16.93
CA GLU A 176 -37.81 3.65 -17.20
C GLU A 176 -38.33 3.49 -18.65
N SER A 177 -37.43 3.13 -19.58
CA SER A 177 -37.76 2.89 -21.00
C SER A 177 -37.19 1.56 -21.52
N ILE A 178 -37.97 0.90 -22.37
CA ILE A 178 -37.55 -0.34 -23.05
C ILE A 178 -36.56 0.03 -24.16
N VAL A 179 -35.40 -0.63 -24.18
CA VAL A 179 -34.37 -0.41 -25.21
C VAL A 179 -34.42 -1.54 -26.24
N GLN A 180 -34.39 -1.18 -27.53
CA GLN A 180 -34.23 -2.13 -28.63
C GLN A 180 -32.75 -2.52 -28.75
N GLY A 181 -32.40 -3.71 -28.26
CA GLY A 181 -31.04 -4.27 -28.33
C GLY A 181 -30.75 -5.28 -27.21
N THR A 182 -29.67 -6.04 -27.35
CA THR A 182 -29.14 -6.85 -26.25
C THR A 182 -28.55 -5.92 -25.19
N GLY A 183 -28.98 -6.04 -23.93
CA GLY A 183 -28.46 -5.22 -22.83
C GLY A 183 -26.95 -5.38 -22.64
N ALA A 184 -26.36 -4.54 -21.78
CA ALA A 184 -24.93 -4.59 -21.51
C ALA A 184 -24.50 -5.99 -21.04
N ARG A 185 -23.63 -6.65 -21.82
CA ARG A 185 -23.06 -7.96 -21.50
C ARG A 185 -22.02 -7.91 -20.40
N VAL A 186 -21.42 -6.74 -20.23
CA VAL A 186 -20.34 -6.48 -19.30
C VAL A 186 -20.77 -5.36 -18.37
N ALA A 187 -20.61 -5.58 -17.07
CA ALA A 187 -20.70 -4.53 -16.06
C ALA A 187 -19.36 -4.47 -15.34
N SER A 188 -18.73 -3.30 -15.31
CA SER A 188 -17.50 -3.09 -14.56
C SER A 188 -17.67 -2.02 -13.49
N THR A 189 -16.94 -2.17 -12.41
CA THR A 189 -16.76 -1.11 -11.42
C THR A 189 -15.31 -1.07 -10.98
N THR A 190 -14.83 0.12 -10.67
CA THR A 190 -13.45 0.33 -10.22
C THR A 190 -13.47 0.76 -8.77
N TYR A 191 -12.72 0.03 -7.95
CA TYR A 191 -12.46 0.39 -6.56
C TYR A 191 -10.96 0.55 -6.35
N VAL A 192 -10.52 1.77 -6.04
CA VAL A 192 -9.10 2.12 -5.84
C VAL A 192 -8.28 1.82 -7.10
N CYS A 193 -7.61 0.66 -7.13
CA CYS A 193 -6.71 0.20 -8.19
C CYS A 193 -7.29 -0.99 -8.98
N PHE A 194 -8.40 -1.53 -8.51
CA PHE A 194 -8.96 -2.78 -9.00
C PHE A 194 -10.23 -2.50 -9.79
N GLU A 195 -10.20 -2.87 -11.06
CA GLU A 195 -11.39 -2.95 -11.88
C GLU A 195 -11.92 -4.39 -11.82
N VAL A 196 -13.18 -4.54 -11.43
CA VAL A 196 -13.87 -5.83 -11.42
C VAL A 196 -14.88 -5.83 -12.55
N GLU A 197 -14.66 -6.72 -13.50
CA GLU A 197 -15.47 -6.89 -14.69
C GLU A 197 -16.34 -8.15 -14.54
N PHE A 198 -17.65 -7.97 -14.58
CA PHE A 198 -18.65 -9.03 -14.61
C PHE A 198 -19.14 -9.23 -16.04
N SER A 199 -18.83 -10.39 -16.62
CA SER A 199 -19.29 -10.78 -17.95
C SER A 199 -20.44 -11.78 -17.83
N PHE A 200 -21.64 -11.39 -18.27
CA PHE A 200 -22.84 -12.22 -18.21
C PHE A 200 -23.02 -13.02 -19.50
N VAL A 201 -23.50 -14.26 -19.39
CA VAL A 201 -23.75 -15.13 -20.57
C VAL A 201 -24.89 -14.61 -21.45
N ASP A 202 -24.84 -14.94 -22.74
CA ASP A 202 -25.80 -14.43 -23.74
C ASP A 202 -27.25 -14.67 -23.36
N ASN A 203 -27.60 -15.88 -22.91
CA ASN A 203 -28.96 -16.23 -22.50
C ASN A 203 -29.47 -15.33 -21.37
N PHE A 204 -28.62 -15.00 -20.39
CA PHE A 204 -29.00 -14.12 -19.29
C PHE A 204 -29.26 -12.70 -19.80
N THR A 205 -28.36 -12.17 -20.64
CA THR A 205 -28.49 -10.82 -21.19
C THR A 205 -29.68 -10.68 -22.14
N ALA A 206 -30.03 -11.74 -22.88
CA ALA A 206 -31.21 -11.80 -23.74
C ALA A 206 -32.51 -11.77 -22.92
N ILE A 207 -32.53 -12.43 -21.75
CA ILE A 207 -33.67 -12.35 -20.83
C ILE A 207 -33.77 -10.92 -20.28
N TRP A 208 -32.72 -10.40 -19.64
CA TRP A 208 -32.87 -9.20 -18.80
C TRP A 208 -32.68 -7.87 -19.53
N GLY A 209 -31.89 -7.84 -20.60
CA GLY A 209 -31.30 -6.63 -21.16
C GLY A 209 -32.25 -5.57 -21.71
N SER A 210 -33.47 -5.96 -22.12
CA SER A 210 -34.47 -5.05 -22.68
C SER A 210 -35.23 -4.24 -21.62
N LYS A 211 -35.51 -4.85 -20.46
CA LYS A 211 -36.31 -4.26 -19.37
C LYS A 211 -35.48 -3.83 -18.16
N PHE A 212 -34.28 -4.37 -17.99
CA PHE A 212 -33.43 -4.13 -16.82
C PHE A 212 -32.04 -3.64 -17.21
N SER A 213 -31.42 -2.96 -16.25
CA SER A 213 -30.03 -2.48 -16.30
C SER A 213 -29.27 -3.07 -15.12
N ILE A 214 -28.03 -3.47 -15.35
CA ILE A 214 -27.15 -3.99 -14.31
C ILE A 214 -26.43 -2.80 -13.68
N LYS A 215 -26.51 -2.66 -12.36
CA LYS A 215 -25.77 -1.65 -11.59
C LYS A 215 -24.92 -2.37 -10.55
N CYS A 216 -23.62 -2.09 -10.54
CA CYS A 216 -22.69 -2.66 -9.57
C CYS A 216 -22.18 -1.57 -8.63
N GLN A 217 -22.15 -1.85 -7.33
CA GLN A 217 -21.70 -0.94 -6.29
C GLN A 217 -20.77 -1.66 -5.31
N ASP A 218 -19.82 -0.93 -4.74
CA ASP A 218 -18.94 -1.44 -3.69
C ASP A 218 -19.59 -1.30 -2.31
N HIS A 219 -19.30 -2.28 -1.45
CA HIS A 219 -19.70 -2.30 -0.05
C HIS A 219 -18.53 -2.80 0.80
N LYS A 220 -18.50 -2.39 2.08
CA LYS A 220 -17.55 -2.93 3.06
C LYS A 220 -17.79 -4.44 3.25
N SER A 221 -16.72 -5.24 3.32
CA SER A 221 -16.84 -6.71 3.45
C SER A 221 -17.46 -7.18 4.76
N ASP A 222 -17.47 -6.37 5.82
CA ASP A 222 -18.17 -6.70 7.07
C ASP A 222 -19.69 -6.46 6.96
N SER A 223 -20.16 -5.97 5.81
CA SER A 223 -21.57 -5.84 5.52
C SER A 223 -22.22 -7.23 5.47
N PRO A 224 -23.38 -7.44 6.11
CA PRO A 224 -24.13 -8.69 6.01
C PRO A 224 -24.57 -9.01 4.57
N LEU A 225 -24.42 -8.03 3.65
CA LEU A 225 -24.67 -8.14 2.21
C LEU A 225 -23.59 -8.91 1.46
N CYS A 226 -22.41 -9.14 2.04
CA CYS A 226 -21.28 -9.81 1.42
C CYS A 226 -20.60 -10.76 2.41
N ASP A 227 -21.01 -12.02 2.45
CA ASP A 227 -20.39 -13.04 3.30
C ASP A 227 -19.28 -13.79 2.52
N PRO A 228 -17.98 -13.50 2.77
CA PRO A 228 -16.88 -14.16 2.09
C PRO A 228 -16.74 -15.65 2.45
N THR A 229 -17.34 -16.11 3.55
CA THR A 229 -17.30 -17.54 3.93
C THR A 229 -18.29 -18.40 3.17
N ARG A 230 -19.33 -17.77 2.59
CA ARG A 230 -20.36 -18.42 1.76
C ARG A 230 -20.24 -18.10 0.28
N GLN A 231 -19.37 -17.17 -0.11
CA GLN A 231 -19.05 -16.95 -1.51
C GLN A 231 -18.29 -18.17 -2.03
N SER A 232 -18.95 -18.88 -2.93
CA SER A 232 -18.37 -20.02 -3.60
C SER A 232 -17.22 -19.55 -4.49
N HIS A 233 -16.00 -20.04 -4.24
CA HIS A 233 -14.95 -20.10 -5.25
C HIS A 233 -15.37 -20.92 -6.49
N LEU A 234 -16.55 -21.56 -6.46
CA LEU A 234 -17.22 -22.20 -7.57
C LEU A 234 -17.82 -21.14 -8.49
N GLY A 235 -17.43 -21.18 -9.77
CA GLY A 235 -17.94 -20.30 -10.81
C GLY A 235 -19.46 -20.31 -10.89
N SER A 236 -20.04 -19.13 -11.11
CA SER A 236 -21.47 -19.03 -11.42
C SER A 236 -21.76 -19.62 -12.80
N LEU A 237 -22.96 -20.19 -12.97
CA LEU A 237 -23.40 -20.73 -14.26
C LEU A 237 -23.71 -19.63 -15.30
N TYR A 238 -23.85 -18.37 -14.89
CA TYR A 238 -24.38 -17.31 -15.76
C TYR A 238 -23.56 -16.01 -15.77
N TYR A 239 -22.46 -15.95 -15.02
CA TYR A 239 -21.49 -14.87 -15.15
C TYR A 239 -20.06 -15.33 -14.84
N PHE A 240 -19.10 -14.64 -15.45
CA PHE A 240 -17.67 -14.77 -15.20
C PHE A 240 -17.14 -13.46 -14.62
N ILE A 241 -16.18 -13.56 -13.71
CA ILE A 241 -15.52 -12.40 -13.09
C ILE A 241 -14.10 -12.32 -13.59
N LYS A 242 -13.67 -11.12 -13.95
CA LYS A 242 -12.27 -10.80 -14.24
C LYS A 242 -11.85 -9.64 -13.35
N LEU A 243 -10.79 -9.86 -12.57
CA LEU A 243 -10.16 -8.84 -11.73
C LEU A 243 -8.96 -8.26 -12.47
N ILE A 244 -8.94 -6.94 -12.66
CA ILE A 244 -7.86 -6.22 -13.33
C ILE A 244 -7.23 -5.25 -12.33
N ASP A 245 -5.95 -5.43 -12.02
CA ASP A 245 -5.17 -4.49 -11.22
C ASP A 245 -4.55 -3.43 -12.13
N LEU A 246 -5.27 -2.31 -12.32
CA LEU A 246 -4.88 -1.19 -13.17
C LEU A 246 -3.56 -0.57 -12.71
N CYS A 247 -3.34 -0.53 -11.40
CA CYS A 247 -2.17 0.02 -10.77
C CYS A 247 -0.93 -0.82 -11.05
N TYR A 248 -1.00 -2.12 -10.82
CA TYR A 248 0.10 -3.05 -11.07
C TYR A 248 0.50 -3.11 -12.55
N GLN A 249 -0.46 -3.03 -13.48
CA GLN A 249 -0.14 -2.94 -14.91
C GLN A 249 0.75 -1.74 -15.24
N LYS A 250 0.56 -0.60 -14.56
CA LYS A 250 1.42 0.58 -14.74
C LYS A 250 2.80 0.40 -14.13
N LEU A 251 2.95 -0.38 -13.06
CA LEU A 251 4.25 -0.64 -12.42
C LEU A 251 5.22 -1.42 -13.30
N LYS A 252 4.72 -2.24 -14.24
CA LYS A 252 5.57 -2.91 -15.23
C LYS A 252 6.39 -1.95 -16.09
N TRP A 253 5.92 -0.71 -16.27
CA TRP A 253 6.64 0.33 -17.00
C TRP A 253 7.78 0.98 -16.20
N VAL A 254 7.92 0.65 -14.92
CA VAL A 254 8.99 1.18 -14.04
C VAL A 254 10.30 0.37 -14.17
N ILE A 255 10.48 -0.35 -15.29
CA ILE A 255 11.66 -1.17 -15.57
C ILE A 255 12.97 -0.37 -15.57
N HIS A 256 12.93 0.94 -15.82
CA HIS A 256 14.10 1.81 -15.76
C HIS A 256 14.75 1.85 -14.37
N ASN A 257 14.00 1.55 -13.29
CA ASN A 257 14.56 1.46 -11.95
C ASN A 257 15.54 0.29 -11.79
N ILE A 258 15.46 -0.75 -12.62
CA ILE A 258 16.48 -1.81 -12.66
C ILE A 258 17.82 -1.22 -13.10
N VAL A 259 17.84 -0.44 -14.18
CA VAL A 259 19.06 0.18 -14.71
C VAL A 259 19.64 1.17 -13.71
N ILE A 260 18.81 2.05 -13.15
CA ILE A 260 19.24 3.02 -12.13
C ILE A 260 19.81 2.30 -10.91
N GLY A 261 19.13 1.26 -10.42
CA GLY A 261 19.56 0.47 -9.27
C GLY A 261 20.89 -0.24 -9.51
N LEU A 262 21.08 -0.87 -10.68
CA LEU A 262 22.34 -1.51 -11.05
C LEU A 262 23.49 -0.52 -11.14
N VAL A 263 23.28 0.66 -11.74
CA VAL A 263 24.29 1.72 -11.79
C VAL A 263 24.66 2.19 -10.39
N ALA A 264 23.66 2.44 -9.53
CA ALA A 264 23.88 2.82 -8.14
C ALA A 264 24.70 1.75 -7.40
N MET A 265 24.36 0.47 -7.55
CA MET A 265 25.09 -0.65 -6.93
C MET A 265 26.53 -0.71 -7.41
N VAL A 266 26.78 -0.66 -8.72
CA VAL A 266 28.14 -0.78 -9.29
C VAL A 266 29.03 0.37 -8.83
N ILE A 267 28.55 1.61 -8.96
CA ILE A 267 29.36 2.78 -8.63
C ILE A 267 29.68 2.80 -7.12
N ASN A 268 28.70 2.51 -6.27
CA ASN A 268 28.93 2.47 -4.83
C ASN A 268 29.80 1.28 -4.40
N ALA A 269 29.68 0.11 -5.06
CA ALA A 269 30.56 -1.03 -4.82
C ALA A 269 32.03 -0.69 -5.12
N ILE A 270 32.30 0.08 -6.19
CA ILE A 270 33.66 0.57 -6.50
C ILE A 270 34.19 1.44 -5.34
N VAL A 271 33.37 2.34 -4.79
CA VAL A 271 33.76 3.20 -3.66
C VAL A 271 34.05 2.36 -2.42
N ILE A 272 33.13 1.46 -2.06
CA ILE A 272 33.25 0.56 -0.90
C ILE A 272 34.54 -0.26 -0.99
N THR A 273 34.74 -0.97 -2.10
CA THR A 273 35.90 -1.84 -2.31
C THR A 273 37.21 -1.05 -2.31
N THR A 274 37.25 0.11 -2.97
CA THR A 274 38.44 0.97 -2.99
C THR A 274 38.85 1.40 -1.57
N ILE A 275 37.88 1.78 -0.72
CA ILE A 275 38.16 2.20 0.65
C ILE A 275 38.61 1.01 1.50
N LEU A 276 37.93 -0.14 1.41
CA LEU A 276 38.28 -1.32 2.19
C LEU A 276 39.69 -1.84 1.87
N LEU A 277 40.04 -1.89 0.58
CA LEU A 277 41.32 -2.40 0.09
C LEU A 277 42.49 -1.41 0.26
N SER A 278 42.22 -0.16 0.64
CA SER A 278 43.26 0.89 0.77
C SER A 278 43.48 1.29 2.23
N PRO A 279 44.56 0.82 2.89
CA PRO A 279 44.86 1.16 4.28
C PRO A 279 45.03 2.68 4.52
N SER A 280 45.52 3.41 3.50
CA SER A 280 45.66 4.87 3.53
C SER A 280 44.32 5.58 3.67
N LEU A 281 43.27 5.08 2.99
CA LEU A 281 41.92 5.64 3.05
C LEU A 281 41.23 5.30 4.38
N ARG A 282 41.39 4.07 4.89
CA ARG A 282 40.76 3.64 6.17
C ARG A 282 41.24 4.42 7.41
N LYS A 283 42.38 5.11 7.31
CA LYS A 283 42.90 5.99 8.38
C LYS A 283 42.31 7.40 8.33
N ASN A 284 41.50 7.72 7.32
CA ASN A 284 40.90 9.02 7.13
C ASN A 284 39.40 9.00 7.47
N ILE A 285 38.95 9.93 8.31
CA ILE A 285 37.57 9.98 8.81
C ILE A 285 36.58 10.24 7.67
N ASP A 286 36.89 11.17 6.77
CA ASP A 286 36.03 11.48 5.62
C ASP A 286 35.76 10.23 4.77
N MET A 287 36.79 9.42 4.55
CA MET A 287 36.65 8.18 3.78
C MET A 287 35.79 7.14 4.51
N LEU A 288 35.86 7.05 5.84
CA LEU A 288 34.97 6.16 6.59
C LEU A 288 33.50 6.61 6.56
N LEU A 289 33.26 7.92 6.61
CA LEU A 289 31.90 8.46 6.50
C LEU A 289 31.34 8.29 5.07
N ILE A 290 32.17 8.49 4.04
CA ILE A 290 31.81 8.18 2.64
C ILE A 290 31.52 6.69 2.48
N TRP A 291 32.32 5.82 3.10
CA TRP A 291 32.10 4.38 3.04
C TRP A 291 30.70 4.02 3.55
N GLN A 292 30.30 4.57 4.70
CA GLN A 292 28.96 4.35 5.24
C GLN A 292 27.86 4.85 4.29
N LEU A 293 28.01 6.05 3.73
CA LEU A 293 27.06 6.59 2.74
C LEU A 293 26.95 5.69 1.50
N SER A 294 28.09 5.20 0.97
CA SER A 294 28.09 4.30 -0.17
C SER A 294 27.48 2.93 0.13
N VAL A 295 27.60 2.41 1.36
CA VAL A 295 26.88 1.19 1.75
C VAL A 295 25.37 1.43 1.74
N ALA A 296 24.88 2.55 2.28
CA ALA A 296 23.47 2.90 2.22
C ALA A 296 22.96 3.01 0.78
N ASP A 297 23.70 3.71 -0.09
CA ASP A 297 23.35 3.86 -1.51
C ASP A 297 23.40 2.54 -2.29
N PHE A 298 24.30 1.62 -1.91
CA PHE A 298 24.32 0.25 -2.46
C PHE A 298 23.06 -0.53 -2.07
N LEU A 299 22.65 -0.49 -0.79
CA LEU A 299 21.43 -1.16 -0.31
C LEU A 299 20.16 -0.57 -0.94
N GLN A 300 20.11 0.75 -1.13
CA GLN A 300 19.06 1.43 -1.88
C GLN A 300 18.97 0.90 -3.32
N GLY A 301 20.11 0.79 -4.01
CA GLY A 301 20.17 0.24 -5.36
C GLY A 301 19.71 -1.22 -5.42
N LEU A 302 20.14 -2.04 -4.46
CA LEU A 302 19.71 -3.44 -4.33
C LEU A 302 18.20 -3.56 -4.15
N TYR A 303 17.61 -2.75 -3.27
CA TYR A 303 16.17 -2.67 -3.07
C TYR A 303 15.42 -2.36 -4.38
N LEU A 304 15.89 -1.36 -5.15
CA LEU A 304 15.26 -0.98 -6.42
C LEU A 304 15.31 -2.11 -7.45
N VAL A 305 16.45 -2.79 -7.58
CA VAL A 305 16.60 -3.92 -8.51
C VAL A 305 15.66 -5.06 -8.12
N ILE A 306 15.63 -5.43 -6.84
CA ILE A 306 14.75 -6.49 -6.32
C ILE A 306 13.29 -6.16 -6.64
N LEU A 307 12.82 -4.98 -6.23
CA LEU A 307 11.43 -4.59 -6.37
C LEU A 307 10.98 -4.51 -7.84
N ALA A 308 11.75 -3.83 -8.69
CA ALA A 308 11.42 -3.69 -10.10
C ALA A 308 11.47 -5.02 -10.86
N SER A 309 12.36 -5.94 -10.46
CA SER A 309 12.41 -7.30 -11.03
C SER A 309 11.13 -8.08 -10.71
N LEU A 310 10.61 -7.98 -9.48
CA LEU A 310 9.36 -8.63 -9.10
C LEU A 310 8.16 -8.12 -9.89
N TYR A 311 8.07 -6.81 -10.14
CA TYR A 311 7.01 -6.25 -10.97
C TYR A 311 7.01 -6.81 -12.39
N CYS A 312 8.19 -7.12 -12.93
CA CYS A 312 8.35 -7.66 -14.27
C CYS A 312 8.10 -9.17 -14.34
N SER A 313 8.52 -9.91 -13.30
CA SER A 313 8.48 -11.39 -13.32
C SER A 313 7.17 -11.99 -12.83
N MET A 314 6.41 -11.29 -11.99
CA MET A 314 5.22 -11.85 -11.33
C MET A 314 3.91 -11.29 -11.88
N SER A 315 2.82 -12.03 -11.69
CA SER A 315 1.45 -11.53 -11.84
C SER A 315 1.03 -10.73 -10.59
N SER A 316 -0.05 -9.94 -10.71
CA SER A 316 -0.56 -9.16 -9.57
C SER A 316 -0.98 -10.06 -8.40
N SER A 317 -1.63 -11.21 -8.65
CA SER A 317 -2.05 -12.12 -7.57
C SER A 317 -0.86 -12.71 -6.83
N GLU A 318 0.13 -13.23 -7.55
CA GLU A 318 1.35 -13.79 -6.95
C GLU A 318 2.10 -12.71 -6.13
N TYR A 319 2.12 -11.47 -6.62
CA TYR A 319 2.73 -10.35 -5.90
C TYR A 319 1.99 -10.02 -4.60
N HIS A 320 0.66 -9.95 -4.61
CA HIS A 320 -0.13 -9.66 -3.40
C HIS A 320 -0.04 -10.79 -2.37
N ASP A 321 0.07 -12.05 -2.82
CA ASP A 321 0.31 -13.19 -1.93
C ASP A 321 1.68 -13.06 -1.24
N LEU A 322 2.73 -12.76 -2.00
CA LEU A 322 4.09 -12.55 -1.48
C LEU A 322 4.17 -11.31 -0.55
N LYS A 323 3.40 -10.26 -0.84
CA LYS A 323 3.38 -9.01 -0.09
C LYS A 323 2.93 -9.19 1.36
N SER A 324 2.04 -10.15 1.61
CA SER A 324 1.56 -10.50 2.96
C SER A 324 2.54 -11.36 3.77
N SER A 325 3.69 -11.70 3.20
CA SER A 325 4.73 -12.54 3.79
C SER A 325 5.87 -11.72 4.42
N PHE A 326 6.75 -12.42 5.16
CA PHE A 326 8.01 -11.92 5.70
C PHE A 326 8.90 -11.22 4.66
N TYR A 327 8.66 -11.48 3.38
CA TYR A 327 9.38 -10.87 2.27
C TYR A 327 9.26 -9.34 2.24
N CYS A 328 8.04 -8.80 2.27
CA CYS A 328 7.80 -7.36 2.18
C CYS A 328 8.30 -6.65 3.45
N GLU A 329 8.19 -7.32 4.60
CA GLU A 329 8.77 -6.87 5.86
C GLU A 329 10.30 -6.73 5.76
N SER A 330 10.98 -7.77 5.25
CA SER A 330 12.44 -7.77 5.06
C SER A 330 12.89 -6.68 4.09
N LEU A 331 12.16 -6.51 2.98
CA LEU A 331 12.46 -5.49 1.99
C LEU A 331 12.24 -4.08 2.54
N SER A 332 11.24 -3.91 3.41
CA SER A 332 10.99 -2.67 4.15
C SER A 332 12.13 -2.34 5.12
N VAL A 333 12.61 -3.34 5.88
CA VAL A 333 13.77 -3.16 6.77
C VAL A 333 15.00 -2.75 5.98
N LEU A 334 15.27 -3.40 4.84
CA LEU A 334 16.41 -3.10 3.97
C LEU A 334 16.43 -1.63 3.55
N ILE A 335 15.31 -1.14 3.02
CA ILE A 335 15.22 0.23 2.50
C ILE A 335 15.24 1.29 3.61
N GLN A 336 14.56 1.03 4.72
CA GLN A 336 14.54 1.96 5.86
C GLN A 336 15.90 2.08 6.53
N VAL A 337 16.66 0.98 6.64
CA VAL A 337 18.05 1.01 7.11
C VAL A 337 18.91 1.86 6.18
N ALA A 338 18.78 1.67 4.86
CA ALA A 338 19.51 2.47 3.87
C ALA A 338 19.24 3.97 4.06
N TRP A 339 17.98 4.37 4.22
CA TRP A 339 17.63 5.77 4.48
C TRP A 339 18.20 6.30 5.80
N CYS A 340 18.00 5.57 6.91
CA CYS A 340 18.50 5.98 8.22
C CYS A 340 20.03 6.18 8.21
N VAL A 341 20.76 5.23 7.62
CA VAL A 341 22.22 5.27 7.51
C VAL A 341 22.67 6.39 6.57
N GLY A 342 22.01 6.57 5.42
CA GLY A 342 22.35 7.61 4.46
C GLY A 342 22.18 9.02 5.02
N MET A 343 21.05 9.28 5.69
CA MET A 343 20.77 10.58 6.33
C MET A 343 21.77 10.90 7.44
N THR A 344 22.05 9.91 8.31
CA THR A 344 22.99 10.09 9.42
C THR A 344 24.43 10.24 8.93
N ALA A 345 24.85 9.51 7.89
CA ALA A 345 26.16 9.69 7.27
C ALA A 345 26.33 11.10 6.71
N GLY A 346 25.35 11.61 5.95
CA GLY A 346 25.38 12.99 5.41
C GLY A 346 25.48 14.05 6.51
N PHE A 347 24.73 13.86 7.61
CA PHE A 347 24.81 14.75 8.76
C PHE A 347 26.19 14.73 9.42
N LEU A 348 26.77 13.56 9.65
CA LEU A 348 28.10 13.45 10.26
C LEU A 348 29.20 14.07 9.39
N VAL A 349 29.12 13.91 8.07
CA VAL A 349 30.06 14.59 7.17
C VAL A 349 29.92 16.11 7.35
N THR A 350 28.70 16.63 7.49
CA THR A 350 28.47 18.06 7.73
C THR A 350 29.02 18.52 9.08
N VAL A 351 28.81 17.75 10.15
CA VAL A 351 29.35 18.03 11.50
C VAL A 351 30.87 18.01 11.49
N ASP A 352 31.49 17.01 10.86
CA ASP A 352 32.94 16.93 10.74
C ASP A 352 33.51 18.16 10.02
N ARG A 353 32.91 18.55 8.88
CA ARG A 353 33.30 19.77 8.15
C ARG A 353 33.11 21.04 8.97
N TYR A 354 32.01 21.14 9.72
CA TYR A 354 31.77 22.25 10.63
C TYR A 354 32.89 22.36 11.67
N ILE A 355 33.27 21.23 12.30
CA ILE A 355 34.33 21.23 13.30
C ILE A 355 35.68 21.60 12.68
N CYS A 356 36.01 21.04 11.51
CA CYS A 356 37.27 21.33 10.82
C CYS A 356 37.44 22.79 10.40
N VAL A 357 36.36 23.46 9.98
CA VAL A 357 36.39 24.86 9.54
C VAL A 357 36.30 25.83 10.72
N VAL A 358 35.29 25.66 11.58
CA VAL A 358 34.99 26.64 12.65
C VAL A 358 35.98 26.51 13.81
N TYR A 359 36.42 25.29 14.13
CA TYR A 359 37.36 25.02 15.22
C TYR A 359 38.74 24.63 14.70
N ILE A 360 39.17 25.18 13.56
CA ILE A 360 40.46 24.85 12.94
C ILE A 360 41.64 25.03 13.92
N MET A 361 41.56 26.05 14.79
CA MET A 361 42.56 26.39 15.82
C MET A 361 42.46 25.57 17.12
N LYS A 362 41.47 24.68 17.25
CA LYS A 362 41.27 23.82 18.44
C LYS A 362 41.25 22.34 18.04
N PRO A 363 42.43 21.72 17.78
CA PRO A 363 42.50 20.35 17.27
C PRO A 363 41.89 19.31 18.23
N ASN A 364 41.87 19.58 19.54
CA ASN A 364 41.30 18.70 20.56
C ASN A 364 39.78 18.50 20.43
N VAL A 365 39.10 19.36 19.68
CA VAL A 365 37.64 19.27 19.44
C VAL A 365 37.32 18.39 18.23
N ARG A 366 38.32 18.04 17.40
CA ARG A 366 38.12 17.22 16.20
C ARG A 366 37.68 15.81 16.58
N ILE A 367 36.86 15.22 15.71
CA ILE A 367 36.44 13.83 15.85
C ILE A 367 37.69 12.96 15.73
N SER A 368 37.92 12.08 16.71
CA SER A 368 39.01 11.10 16.63
C SER A 368 38.58 9.92 15.77
N LEU A 369 39.55 9.21 15.17
CA LEU A 369 39.28 8.03 14.35
C LEU A 369 38.54 6.93 15.14
N THR A 370 38.89 6.75 16.41
CA THR A 370 38.24 5.79 17.30
C THR A 370 36.79 6.17 17.56
N ASN A 371 36.54 7.44 17.88
CA ASN A 371 35.18 7.94 18.13
C ASN A 371 34.32 7.85 16.87
N ALA A 372 34.87 8.14 15.69
CA ALA A 372 34.17 7.99 14.42
C ALA A 372 33.74 6.54 14.17
N LYS A 373 34.62 5.56 14.41
CA LYS A 373 34.28 4.13 14.25
C LYS A 373 33.17 3.68 15.21
N VAL A 374 33.26 4.08 16.49
CA VAL A 374 32.23 3.78 17.49
C VAL A 374 30.89 4.40 17.08
N LEU A 375 30.90 5.66 16.63
CA LEU A 375 29.69 6.35 16.18
C LEU A 375 29.05 5.68 14.97
N ILE A 376 29.85 5.24 13.99
CA ILE A 376 29.35 4.48 12.84
C ILE A 376 28.63 3.21 13.31
N ILE A 377 29.24 2.42 14.21
CA ILE A 377 28.63 1.19 14.74
C ILE A 377 27.30 1.48 15.46
N ILE A 378 27.28 2.49 16.34
CA ILE A 378 26.07 2.88 17.08
C ILE A 378 24.94 3.25 16.12
N MET A 379 25.22 4.04 15.08
CA MET A 379 24.19 4.46 14.12
C MET A 379 23.63 3.29 13.31
N TRP A 380 24.48 2.32 12.93
CA TRP A 380 24.00 1.09 12.27
C TRP A 380 23.07 0.30 13.17
N VAL A 381 23.44 0.11 14.43
CA VAL A 381 22.59 -0.59 15.42
C VAL A 381 21.25 0.13 15.59
N ILE A 382 21.26 1.46 15.76
CA ILE A 382 20.03 2.26 15.88
C ILE A 382 19.18 2.14 14.61
N ALA A 383 19.77 2.25 13.42
CA ALA A 383 19.05 2.16 12.15
C ALA A 383 18.33 0.81 11.99
N ILE A 384 19.00 -0.30 12.35
CA ILE A 384 18.43 -1.64 12.30
C ILE A 384 17.29 -1.79 13.31
N ILE A 385 17.48 -1.32 14.56
CA ILE A 385 16.44 -1.37 15.59
C ILE A 385 15.21 -0.60 15.15
N VAL A 386 15.37 0.66 14.75
CA VAL A 386 14.26 1.52 14.31
C VAL A 386 13.52 0.87 13.13
N SER A 387 14.24 0.39 12.12
CA SER A 387 13.62 -0.18 10.92
C SER A 387 12.91 -1.52 11.17
N SER A 388 13.38 -2.32 12.14
CA SER A 388 12.79 -3.64 12.46
C SER A 388 11.67 -3.57 13.51
N LEU A 389 11.61 -2.50 14.30
CA LEU A 389 10.68 -2.36 15.43
C LEU A 389 9.20 -2.55 15.05
N PRO A 390 8.66 -1.97 13.95
CA PRO A 390 7.26 -2.15 13.60
C PRO A 390 6.87 -3.63 13.41
N PHE A 391 7.77 -4.41 12.80
CA PHE A 391 7.55 -5.82 12.50
C PHE A 391 7.74 -6.70 13.73
N ALA A 392 8.75 -6.41 14.56
CA ALA A 392 9.01 -7.12 15.81
C ALA A 392 7.83 -7.03 16.79
N LEU A 393 7.15 -5.87 16.83
CA LEU A 393 5.97 -5.65 17.66
C LEU A 393 4.68 -6.27 17.08
N LYS A 394 4.77 -7.02 15.96
CA LYS A 394 3.63 -7.59 15.22
C LYS A 394 2.52 -6.57 14.96
N ILE A 395 2.90 -5.30 14.82
CA ILE A 395 2.00 -4.27 14.34
C ILE A 395 1.80 -4.60 12.87
N ARG A 396 0.80 -5.45 12.56
CA ARG A 396 0.56 -5.99 11.21
C ARG A 396 0.52 -4.83 10.22
N PRO A 397 1.62 -4.55 9.50
CA PRO A 397 1.68 -3.37 8.69
C PRO A 397 0.93 -3.71 7.41
N PHE A 398 -0.25 -3.13 7.26
CA PHE A 398 -0.94 -3.26 5.98
C PHE A 398 -0.21 -2.35 4.99
N PHE A 399 0.60 -2.96 4.12
CA PHE A 399 1.20 -2.25 3.00
C PHE A 399 0.08 -1.88 2.02
N PHE A 400 -0.27 -0.60 1.92
CA PHE A 400 -1.28 -0.12 0.97
C PHE A 400 -0.70 0.05 -0.43
N ASP A 401 0.61 0.32 -0.54
CA ASP A 401 1.30 0.49 -1.81
C ASP A 401 1.93 -0.81 -2.30
N TYR A 402 2.60 -0.75 -3.45
CA TYR A 402 3.29 -1.88 -4.03
C TYR A 402 4.79 -1.81 -3.76
N SER A 403 5.30 -0.83 -3.01
CA SER A 403 6.73 -0.61 -2.87
C SER A 403 7.37 -1.44 -1.76
N CYS A 404 6.57 -1.96 -0.83
CA CYS A 404 7.06 -2.53 0.44
C CYS A 404 7.85 -1.52 1.31
N ALA A 405 7.90 -0.24 0.94
CA ALA A 405 8.61 0.77 1.71
C ALA A 405 7.76 1.33 2.84
N SER A 406 6.44 1.44 2.65
CA SER A 406 5.54 2.21 3.52
C SER A 406 4.57 1.34 4.33
N PRO A 407 5.03 0.70 5.43
CA PRO A 407 4.13 0.04 6.36
C PRO A 407 3.24 1.07 7.04
N ARG A 408 1.95 0.73 7.21
CA ARG A 408 0.95 1.60 7.85
C ARG A 408 0.56 1.07 9.23
N PHE A 409 0.45 1.97 10.21
CA PHE A 409 -0.11 1.62 11.52
C PHE A 409 -1.63 1.42 11.44
N PRO A 410 -2.22 0.64 12.37
CA PRO A 410 -3.68 0.48 12.47
C PRO A 410 -4.42 1.83 12.61
N ASN A 411 -3.80 2.83 13.25
CA ASN A 411 -4.38 4.14 13.51
C ASN A 411 -4.13 5.16 12.37
N GLY A 412 -3.76 4.69 11.18
CA GLY A 412 -3.92 5.45 9.93
C GLY A 412 -2.68 6.15 9.37
N GLU A 413 -1.61 6.36 10.14
CA GLU A 413 -0.37 6.99 9.64
C GLU A 413 0.65 5.98 9.10
N TYR A 414 1.46 6.42 8.12
CA TYR A 414 2.55 5.62 7.55
C TYR A 414 3.81 5.75 8.41
N TYR A 415 4.44 4.62 8.77
CA TYR A 415 5.68 4.64 9.56
C TYR A 415 6.80 5.41 8.86
N THR A 416 6.87 5.31 7.53
CA THR A 416 7.84 6.04 6.71
C THR A 416 7.75 7.55 6.84
N SER A 417 6.57 8.10 7.19
CA SER A 417 6.42 9.53 7.41
C SER A 417 7.25 10.01 8.60
N TYR A 418 7.35 9.24 9.68
CA TYR A 418 8.19 9.58 10.84
C TYR A 418 9.68 9.60 10.48
N ILE A 419 10.15 8.62 9.72
CA ILE A 419 11.53 8.60 9.21
C ILE A 419 11.77 9.83 8.32
N GLY A 420 10.80 10.18 7.47
CA GLY A 420 10.84 11.39 6.64
C GLY A 420 10.94 12.69 7.45
N TYR A 421 10.16 12.82 8.52
CA TYR A 421 10.21 14.00 9.41
C TYR A 421 11.56 14.14 10.10
N VAL A 422 12.11 13.03 10.64
CA VAL A 422 13.46 13.03 11.22
C VAL A 422 14.51 13.42 10.17
N GLY A 423 14.38 12.88 8.95
CA GLY A 423 15.23 13.25 7.83
C GLY A 423 15.18 14.74 7.51
N ALA A 424 13.99 15.33 7.46
CA ALA A 424 13.81 16.77 7.21
C ALA A 424 14.54 17.61 8.28
N ILE A 425 14.41 17.26 9.57
CA ILE A 425 15.11 17.93 10.67
C ILE A 425 16.63 17.83 10.51
N VAL A 426 17.14 16.65 10.13
CA VAL A 426 18.56 16.41 9.88
C VAL A 426 19.08 17.27 8.72
N TYR A 427 18.33 17.38 7.63
CA TYR A 427 18.72 18.22 6.50
C TYR A 427 18.68 19.71 6.86
N VAL A 428 17.63 20.19 7.52
CA VAL A 428 17.53 21.60 7.97
C VAL A 428 18.69 21.96 8.89
N SER A 429 18.98 21.12 9.89
CA SER A 429 20.12 21.34 10.79
C SER A 429 21.46 21.34 10.04
N SER A 430 21.63 20.50 9.01
CA SER A 430 22.81 20.54 8.14
C SER A 430 22.97 21.88 7.41
N TYR A 431 21.89 22.46 6.89
CA TYR A 431 21.93 23.78 6.25
C TYR A 431 22.30 24.89 7.22
N ILE A 432 21.80 24.85 8.46
CA ILE A 432 22.19 25.80 9.51
C ILE A 432 23.71 25.74 9.77
N LEU A 433 24.27 24.53 9.86
CA LEU A 433 25.72 24.35 10.00
C LEU A 433 26.48 24.91 8.79
N TYR A 434 26.01 24.68 7.55
CA TYR A 434 26.64 25.24 6.35
C TYR A 434 26.62 26.76 6.32
N ILE A 435 25.53 27.40 6.73
CA ILE A 435 25.47 28.87 6.84
C ILE A 435 26.62 29.36 7.73
N ARG A 436 26.85 28.70 8.88
CA ARG A 436 27.96 29.06 9.77
C ARG A 436 29.33 28.76 9.18
N ILE A 437 29.50 27.62 8.50
CA ILE A 437 30.74 27.28 7.78
C ILE A 437 31.10 28.38 6.78
N PHE A 438 30.16 28.77 5.91
CA PHE A 438 30.44 29.78 4.88
C PHE A 438 30.61 31.17 5.45
N TYR A 439 29.97 31.49 6.59
CA TYR A 439 30.25 32.71 7.33
C TYR A 439 31.72 32.77 7.79
N GLU A 440 32.22 31.72 8.44
CA GLU A 440 33.63 31.68 8.89
C GLU A 440 34.62 31.68 7.71
N VAL A 441 34.31 30.97 6.62
CA VAL A 441 35.15 30.98 5.41
C VAL A 441 35.23 32.37 4.78
N ARG A 442 34.13 33.14 4.78
CA ARG A 442 34.13 34.52 4.27
C ARG A 442 34.92 35.46 5.20
N LYS A 443 34.76 35.30 6.51
CA LYS A 443 35.48 36.08 7.51
C LYS A 443 37.00 35.85 7.42
N ALA A 444 37.43 34.61 7.17
CA ALA A 444 38.83 34.23 7.04
C ALA A 444 39.31 34.23 5.57
N SER A 445 39.09 35.32 4.84
CA SER A 445 39.43 35.44 3.42
C SER A 445 40.93 35.26 3.13
N LEU A 446 41.80 35.63 4.08
CA LEU A 446 43.26 35.56 3.96
C LEU A 446 43.86 34.21 4.39
N ASP A 447 43.12 33.37 5.11
CA ASP A 447 43.63 32.07 5.59
C ASP A 447 43.47 31.00 4.50
N VAL A 448 44.59 30.65 3.87
CA VAL A 448 44.64 29.66 2.78
C VAL A 448 44.15 28.27 3.23
N GLY A 449 44.36 27.91 4.50
CA GLY A 449 43.89 26.65 5.09
C GLY A 449 42.37 26.61 5.19
N ILE A 450 41.77 27.67 5.75
CA ILE A 450 40.32 27.81 5.86
C ILE A 450 39.67 27.89 4.46
N GLN A 451 40.28 28.60 3.51
CA GLN A 451 39.79 28.64 2.12
C GLN A 451 39.80 27.25 1.46
N ARG A 452 40.83 26.44 1.72
CA ARG A 452 40.91 25.06 1.20
C ARG A 452 39.80 24.19 1.76
N GLU A 453 39.57 24.22 3.07
CA GLU A 453 38.50 23.47 3.72
C GLU A 453 37.11 23.98 3.28
N GLY A 454 36.95 25.28 3.07
CA GLY A 454 35.73 25.88 2.52
C GLY A 454 35.40 25.41 1.09
N ARG A 455 36.41 25.24 0.23
CA ARG A 455 36.22 24.65 -1.11
C ARG A 455 35.76 23.20 -1.05
N LEU A 456 36.24 22.44 -0.07
CA LEU A 456 35.81 21.06 0.16
C LEU A 456 34.36 21.02 0.71
N ALA A 457 34.05 21.86 1.70
CA ALA A 457 32.69 22.01 2.24
C ALA A 457 31.67 22.39 1.16
N LYS A 458 32.04 23.25 0.20
CA LYS A 458 31.18 23.57 -0.96
C LYS A 458 30.83 22.34 -1.81
N ARG A 459 31.75 21.39 -1.97
CA ARG A 459 31.48 20.15 -2.73
C ARG A 459 30.52 19.24 -1.97
N ILE A 460 30.71 19.11 -0.65
CA ILE A 460 29.85 18.29 0.21
C ILE A 460 28.45 18.90 0.32
N MET A 461 28.34 20.24 0.31
CA MET A 461 27.04 20.93 0.25
C MET A 461 26.22 20.50 -0.98
N PHE A 462 26.85 20.23 -2.14
CA PHE A 462 26.13 19.70 -3.30
C PHE A 462 25.59 18.28 -3.09
N VAL A 463 26.29 17.43 -2.32
CA VAL A 463 25.79 16.09 -1.93
C VAL A 463 24.58 16.21 -1.02
N ILE A 464 24.63 17.10 -0.02
CA ILE A 464 23.49 17.33 0.88
C ILE A 464 22.32 17.96 0.12
N SER A 465 22.60 18.84 -0.85
CA SER A 465 21.58 19.45 -1.70
C SER A 465 20.94 18.43 -2.64
N SER A 466 21.70 17.49 -3.21
CA SER A 466 21.11 16.41 -4.02
C SER A 466 20.20 15.53 -3.18
N ASN A 467 20.59 15.20 -1.94
CA ASN A 467 19.71 14.46 -1.03
C ASN A 467 18.38 15.21 -0.77
N VAL A 468 18.41 16.53 -0.59
CA VAL A 468 17.15 17.30 -0.42
C VAL A 468 16.31 17.30 -1.69
N VAL A 469 16.92 17.56 -2.85
CA VAL A 469 16.22 17.66 -4.13
C VAL A 469 15.63 16.33 -4.58
N PHE A 470 16.35 15.23 -4.37
CA PHE A 470 15.97 13.92 -4.89
C PHE A 470 15.36 12.98 -3.84
N LEU A 471 15.58 13.21 -2.54
CA LEU A 471 14.96 12.38 -1.50
C LEU A 471 13.79 13.12 -0.81
N LEU A 472 14.04 14.33 -0.30
CA LEU A 472 13.05 15.03 0.53
C LEU A 472 11.91 15.63 -0.29
N VAL A 473 12.23 16.41 -1.34
CA VAL A 473 11.22 17.12 -2.15
C VAL A 473 10.21 16.17 -2.79
N PRO A 474 10.61 15.06 -3.47
CA PRO A 474 9.66 14.14 -4.08
C PRO A 474 8.79 13.46 -3.03
N SER A 475 9.35 13.10 -1.88
CA SER A 475 8.62 12.48 -0.78
C SER A 475 7.54 13.40 -0.19
N VAL A 476 7.88 14.67 0.05
CA VAL A 476 6.93 15.68 0.56
C VAL A 476 5.83 15.95 -0.46
N ALA A 477 6.16 16.08 -1.74
CA ALA A 477 5.16 16.25 -2.79
C ALA A 477 4.24 15.00 -2.92
N GLY A 478 4.75 13.79 -2.71
CA GLY A 478 3.94 12.57 -2.67
C GLY A 478 2.96 12.53 -1.49
N GLN A 479 3.40 12.98 -0.31
CA GLN A 479 2.53 13.15 0.85
C GLN A 479 1.44 14.19 0.57
N PHE A 480 1.78 15.32 -0.03
CA PHE A 480 0.82 16.35 -0.42
C PHE A 480 -0.22 15.84 -1.43
N LEU A 481 0.21 15.06 -2.43
CA LEU A 481 -0.71 14.38 -3.37
C LEU A 481 -1.63 13.38 -2.65
N THR A 482 -1.16 12.75 -1.59
CA THR A 482 -1.96 11.80 -0.81
C THR A 482 -3.02 12.51 0.03
N ILE A 483 -2.67 13.63 0.66
CA ILE A 483 -3.56 14.48 1.48
C ILE A 483 -4.62 15.18 0.62
N ASN A 484 -4.24 15.64 -0.58
CA ASN A 484 -5.20 16.22 -1.51
C ASN A 484 -6.18 15.14 -1.95
N ASN A 485 -7.46 15.36 -1.65
CA ASN A 485 -8.55 14.38 -1.75
C ASN A 485 -8.99 14.08 -3.21
N THR A 486 -8.04 14.11 -4.14
CA THR A 486 -8.22 13.60 -5.49
C THR A 486 -8.30 12.07 -5.43
N GLU A 487 -9.39 11.49 -5.91
CA GLU A 487 -9.61 10.03 -5.92
C GLU A 487 -8.78 9.28 -6.98
N ASN A 488 -7.78 9.93 -7.60
CA ASN A 488 -6.97 9.32 -8.64
C ASN A 488 -5.84 8.46 -8.05
N TRP A 489 -6.18 7.24 -7.63
CA TRP A 489 -5.25 6.27 -7.05
C TRP A 489 -4.13 5.86 -8.00
N VAL A 490 -4.40 5.79 -9.30
CA VAL A 490 -3.39 5.48 -10.33
C VAL A 490 -2.28 6.54 -10.34
N LEU A 491 -2.64 7.83 -10.26
CA LEU A 491 -1.67 8.91 -10.19
C LEU A 491 -0.82 8.83 -8.91
N LYS A 492 -1.47 8.65 -7.75
CA LYS A 492 -0.78 8.53 -6.44
C LYS A 492 0.22 7.38 -6.45
N LEU A 493 -0.18 6.25 -7.02
CA LEU A 493 0.68 5.08 -7.17
C LEU A 493 1.88 5.35 -8.07
N ILE A 494 1.65 5.84 -9.29
CA ILE A 494 2.71 6.09 -10.28
C ILE A 494 3.72 7.08 -9.69
N TYR A 495 3.24 8.12 -9.01
CA TYR A 495 4.11 9.08 -8.37
C TYR A 495 5.02 8.41 -7.32
N TRP A 496 4.45 7.64 -6.41
CA TRP A 496 5.24 7.01 -5.33
C TRP A 496 6.18 5.91 -5.85
N ASN A 497 5.69 5.01 -6.69
CA ASN A 497 6.43 3.81 -7.09
C ASN A 497 7.32 4.04 -8.32
N ALA A 498 7.06 5.08 -9.14
CA ALA A 498 7.93 5.46 -10.23
C ALA A 498 8.78 6.67 -9.84
N VAL A 499 8.17 7.83 -9.67
CA VAL A 499 8.91 9.11 -9.54
C VAL A 499 9.78 9.14 -8.30
N VAL A 500 9.21 8.88 -7.11
CA VAL A 500 9.96 8.95 -5.85
C VAL A 500 11.08 7.91 -5.81
N LEU A 501 10.79 6.66 -6.16
CA LEU A 501 11.79 5.59 -6.19
C LEU A 501 12.92 5.85 -7.21
N SER A 502 12.59 6.38 -8.39
CA SER A 502 13.60 6.78 -9.37
C SER A 502 14.48 7.91 -8.84
N CYS A 503 13.90 8.92 -8.20
CA CYS A 503 14.68 10.00 -7.58
C CYS A 503 15.64 9.46 -6.52
N PHE A 504 15.20 8.50 -5.69
CA PHE A 504 16.09 7.86 -4.71
C PHE A 504 17.27 7.16 -5.37
N GLY A 505 17.02 6.38 -6.43
CA GLY A 505 18.10 5.70 -7.16
C GLY A 505 19.05 6.66 -7.87
N ILE A 506 18.52 7.74 -8.49
CA ILE A 506 19.32 8.78 -9.13
C ILE A 506 20.24 9.45 -8.11
N ASN A 507 19.72 9.76 -6.92
CA ASN A 507 20.53 10.35 -5.85
C ASN A 507 21.69 9.43 -5.44
N SER A 508 21.42 8.14 -5.28
CA SER A 508 22.46 7.15 -4.97
C SER A 508 23.52 7.00 -6.06
N CYS A 509 23.19 7.31 -7.32
CA CYS A 509 24.17 7.42 -8.41
C CYS A 509 25.01 8.70 -8.32
N LEU A 510 24.39 9.82 -7.93
CA LEU A 510 25.04 11.13 -7.88
C LEU A 510 26.06 11.24 -6.74
N ASN A 511 25.77 10.65 -5.58
CA ASN A 511 26.62 10.77 -4.37
C ASN A 511 28.11 10.45 -4.65
N PRO A 512 28.46 9.29 -5.26
CA PRO A 512 29.84 9.02 -5.65
C PRO A 512 30.48 10.01 -6.63
N LEU A 513 29.69 10.50 -7.61
CA LEU A 513 30.13 11.43 -8.65
C LEU A 513 30.40 12.83 -8.11
N LEU A 514 29.61 13.25 -7.12
CA LEU A 514 29.72 14.55 -6.49
C LEU A 514 30.89 14.63 -5.51
N TYR A 515 31.25 13.52 -4.84
CA TYR A 515 32.26 13.56 -3.79
C TYR A 515 33.48 12.64 -3.95
N PRO A 516 33.43 11.31 -3.74
CA PRO A 516 34.64 10.47 -3.74
C PRO A 516 35.44 10.54 -5.04
N PHE A 517 34.81 10.55 -6.22
CA PHE A 517 35.54 10.67 -7.49
C PHE A 517 36.16 12.05 -7.72
N ARG A 518 35.76 13.07 -6.96
CA ARG A 518 36.39 14.40 -6.97
C ARG A 518 37.50 14.51 -5.93
N CYS A 519 37.69 13.50 -5.08
CA CYS A 519 38.74 13.46 -4.08
C CYS A 519 40.04 12.88 -4.67
N GLN A 520 41.12 13.67 -4.59
CA GLN A 520 42.42 13.27 -5.14
C GLN A 520 43.00 12.03 -4.44
N ARG A 521 42.80 11.91 -3.12
CA ARG A 521 43.27 10.74 -2.34
C ARG A 521 42.57 9.47 -2.82
N PHE A 522 41.25 9.52 -2.90
CA PHE A 522 40.44 8.40 -3.38
C PHE A 522 40.82 7.99 -4.81
N THR A 523 40.85 8.96 -5.75
CA THR A 523 41.16 8.68 -7.16
C THR A 523 42.57 8.15 -7.39
N THR A 524 43.54 8.55 -6.55
CA THR A 524 44.92 8.02 -6.62
C THR A 524 44.96 6.55 -6.23
N GLU A 525 44.27 6.18 -5.15
CA GLU A 525 44.19 4.80 -4.69
C GLU A 525 43.36 3.92 -5.64
N LEU A 526 42.25 4.44 -6.17
CA LEU A 526 41.47 3.77 -7.21
C LEU A 526 42.34 3.45 -8.43
N LYS A 527 43.10 4.43 -8.94
CA LYS A 527 44.03 4.21 -10.07
C LYS A 527 45.12 3.19 -9.73
N ARG A 528 45.63 3.20 -8.49
CA ARG A 528 46.61 2.22 -8.01
C ARG A 528 46.03 0.80 -8.03
N LEU A 529 44.80 0.62 -7.53
CA LEU A 529 44.11 -0.69 -7.51
C LEU A 529 43.75 -1.17 -8.92
N LEU A 530 43.38 -0.26 -9.83
CA LEU A 530 43.11 -0.58 -11.24
C LEU A 530 44.39 -0.81 -12.08
N GLY A 531 45.58 -0.73 -11.49
CA GLY A 531 46.84 -1.00 -12.20
C GLY A 531 47.35 0.15 -13.08
N PHE A 532 46.75 1.34 -13.03
CA PHE A 532 47.25 2.52 -13.74
C PHE A 532 48.51 3.08 -13.04
N ARG A 533 49.69 2.52 -13.33
CA ARG A 533 50.98 3.08 -12.87
C ARG A 533 51.25 4.41 -13.60
N LYS A 534 51.54 5.48 -12.85
CA LYS A 534 52.26 6.65 -13.39
C LYS A 534 53.71 6.21 -13.68
N LYS A 535 54.13 6.26 -14.95
CA LYS A 535 55.56 6.35 -15.29
C LYS A 535 56.10 7.65 -14.67
N ILE A 536 56.81 7.54 -13.55
CA ILE A 536 57.69 8.62 -13.11
C ILE A 536 58.94 8.48 -13.98
N VAL A 537 59.14 9.44 -14.87
CA VAL A 537 60.40 9.60 -15.62
C VAL A 537 61.48 9.88 -14.58
N GLY A 538 62.34 8.89 -14.34
CA GLY A 538 63.58 9.09 -13.62
C GLY A 538 64.54 9.89 -14.50
N ILE A 539 64.82 11.13 -14.10
CA ILE A 539 65.97 11.85 -14.64
C ILE A 539 67.22 11.25 -13.97
N SER A 540 67.96 10.55 -14.82
CA SER A 540 69.34 10.06 -14.74
C SER A 540 70.15 10.38 -13.48
N LYS A 541 70.55 9.32 -12.77
CA LYS A 541 71.91 9.23 -12.22
C LYS A 541 72.83 8.76 -13.33
N THR A 542 73.74 9.62 -13.77
CA THR A 542 74.97 9.19 -14.44
C THR A 542 76.14 9.63 -13.58
N ASN A 543 76.81 8.66 -12.96
CA ASN A 543 78.11 8.79 -12.35
C ASN A 543 79.16 9.14 -13.42
N ARG A 544 80.16 9.94 -13.04
CA ARG A 544 81.56 9.72 -13.43
C ARG A 544 82.48 10.40 -12.41
N GLU A 545 83.18 9.56 -11.66
CA GLU A 545 84.44 9.90 -10.98
C GLU A 545 85.59 10.00 -12.01
N ALA A 546 86.68 10.63 -11.58
CA ALA A 546 88.04 10.68 -12.15
C ALA A 546 88.29 11.60 -13.35
N ASN A 547 88.63 12.87 -13.08
CA ASN A 547 90.03 13.37 -13.06
C ASN A 547 90.08 14.81 -12.53
#